data_AF-A0AA36N5Z9-F1
#
_entry.id   AF-A0AA36N5Z9-F1
#
_cell.length_a   1.000
_cell.length_b   1.000
_cell.length_c   1.000
_cell.angle_alpha   90.00
_cell.angle_beta   90.00
_cell.angle_gamma   90.00
#
_symmetry.space_group_name_H-M   'P 1'
#
loop_
_entity.id
_entity.type
_entity.pdbx_description
1 polymer ?
#
loop_
_entity_poly.entity_id
_entity_poly.type
_entity_poly.pdbx_seq_one_letter_code
_entity_poly.pdbx_strand_id
1 'polypeptide(L)'
;MEKIVDENGHNAGYATFVETMAQQAKESKKLAIFFGHEVVGLRRGNGSDVILSVQGPSKTFEVEASAALLNIPQLPLLRLLRASAQVDPAMAPSPQLFAPKGFSILKLYVHYQDAWWRNYLNLVGGEFSNMASFDDWNAPYQFPFPLEGRYWDGDFRCDGTNGSCRGYLEAIYGGGDEIIDAFRPWMLADRKGDPVIQLDSKRASDADLLKRIHRTLVLHHAEALRKVGKLELVNASLPDSAVLSSWTAEAAGFEAGCHGLKVPSPKGTGMEDIQPVYNSSAQRLKFVQPLGKDVRVFLADEAYGWPSCWAESSLILAENAVHEMEGLGKPDWMPESVYRFVMFKDQGPPAEGFVAPSCGGDPFLQRDRVRPGRDFVV
;
A
#
# COMPACT_ATOMS: atom_id res chain seq x y z
N MET A 1 -16.90 6.07 1.23
CA MET A 1 -15.90 5.35 0.43
C MET A 1 -16.67 4.48 -0.55
N GLU A 2 -16.57 4.79 -1.84
CA GLU A 2 -17.19 3.97 -2.89
C GLU A 2 -16.33 2.72 -3.09
N LYS A 3 -16.97 1.56 -3.24
CA LYS A 3 -16.25 0.31 -3.55
C LYS A 3 -16.15 0.13 -5.05
N ILE A 4 -15.02 -0.39 -5.51
CA ILE A 4 -14.94 -0.94 -6.86
C ILE A 4 -15.72 -2.24 -6.84
N VAL A 5 -16.77 -2.31 -7.65
CA VAL A 5 -17.65 -3.48 -7.75
C VAL A 5 -17.63 -4.08 -9.15
N ASP A 6 -17.88 -5.38 -9.23
CA ASP A 6 -18.07 -6.09 -10.50
C ASP A 6 -19.43 -5.75 -11.12
N GLU A 7 -19.69 -6.28 -12.31
CA GLU A 7 -20.96 -6.12 -13.04
C GLU A 7 -22.21 -6.62 -12.26
N ASN A 8 -22.01 -7.40 -11.20
CA ASN A 8 -23.06 -7.92 -10.32
C ASN A 8 -23.14 -7.16 -8.98
N GLY A 9 -22.32 -6.12 -8.78
CA GLY A 9 -22.27 -5.34 -7.55
C GLY A 9 -21.44 -5.96 -6.42
N HIS A 10 -20.69 -7.03 -6.68
CA HIS A 10 -19.80 -7.63 -5.69
C HIS A 10 -18.49 -6.85 -5.58
N ASN A 11 -17.82 -6.91 -4.43
CA ASN A 11 -16.52 -6.26 -4.26
C ASN A 11 -15.49 -6.84 -5.24
N ALA A 12 -15.02 -6.03 -6.18
CA ALA A 12 -14.04 -6.44 -7.18
C ALA A 12 -12.59 -6.15 -6.71
N GLY A 13 -12.43 -5.41 -5.61
CA GLY A 13 -11.12 -5.04 -5.07
C GLY A 13 -10.30 -4.11 -5.96
N TYR A 14 -9.15 -3.67 -5.44
CA TYR A 14 -8.26 -2.74 -6.16
C TYR A 14 -7.50 -3.39 -7.33
N ALA A 15 -7.32 -4.73 -7.30
CA ALA A 15 -6.65 -5.45 -8.38
C ALA A 15 -7.38 -5.28 -9.72
N THR A 16 -8.72 -5.23 -9.70
CA THR A 16 -9.55 -5.04 -10.90
C THR A 16 -9.18 -3.78 -11.67
N PHE A 17 -8.85 -2.68 -10.98
CA PHE A 17 -8.40 -1.44 -11.63
C PHE A 17 -7.09 -1.65 -12.40
N VAL A 18 -6.10 -2.28 -11.76
CA VAL A 18 -4.78 -2.57 -12.36
C VAL A 18 -4.89 -3.54 -13.53
N GLU A 19 -5.67 -4.61 -13.38
CA GLU A 19 -5.91 -5.61 -14.43
C GLU A 19 -6.61 -4.99 -15.64
N THR A 20 -7.60 -4.13 -15.41
CA THR A 20 -8.29 -3.40 -16.47
C THR A 20 -7.34 -2.49 -17.23
N MET A 21 -6.50 -1.73 -16.53
CA MET A 21 -5.48 -0.89 -17.18
C MET A 21 -4.49 -1.72 -18.00
N ALA A 22 -4.02 -2.85 -17.46
CA ALA A 22 -3.08 -3.74 -18.16
C ALA A 22 -3.72 -4.34 -19.42
N GLN A 23 -5.00 -4.73 -19.36
CA GLN A 23 -5.74 -5.23 -20.50
C GLN A 23 -5.90 -4.15 -21.59
N GLN A 24 -6.30 -2.93 -21.22
CA GLN A 24 -6.40 -1.81 -22.16
C GLN A 24 -5.05 -1.46 -22.80
N ALA A 25 -3.96 -1.48 -22.01
CA ALA A 25 -2.60 -1.27 -22.50
C ALA A 25 -2.23 -2.33 -23.57
N LYS A 26 -2.53 -3.59 -23.31
CA LYS A 26 -2.31 -4.71 -24.25
C LYS A 26 -3.14 -4.56 -25.53
N GLU A 27 -4.41 -4.19 -25.41
CA GLU A 27 -5.32 -3.99 -26.54
C GLU A 27 -4.93 -2.81 -27.42
N SER A 28 -4.31 -1.79 -26.86
CA SER A 28 -3.83 -0.61 -27.60
C SER A 28 -2.76 -0.96 -28.65
N LYS A 29 -2.05 -2.09 -28.49
CA LYS A 29 -0.86 -2.49 -29.27
C LYS A 29 0.29 -1.46 -29.27
N LYS A 30 0.21 -0.42 -28.44
CA LYS A 30 1.25 0.60 -28.25
C LYS A 30 2.16 0.30 -27.07
N LEU A 31 1.72 -0.59 -26.18
CA LEU A 31 2.43 -0.98 -24.97
C LEU A 31 2.66 -2.49 -24.98
N ALA A 32 3.83 -2.90 -24.49
CA ALA A 32 4.18 -4.29 -24.28
C ALA A 32 4.51 -4.49 -22.79
N ILE A 33 3.99 -5.58 -22.21
CA ILE A 33 4.17 -5.91 -20.80
C ILE A 33 5.01 -7.17 -20.71
N PHE A 34 6.11 -7.11 -19.96
CA PHE A 34 7.07 -8.21 -19.80
C PHE A 34 7.12 -8.66 -18.34
N PHE A 35 6.34 -9.67 -17.97
CA PHE A 35 6.40 -10.26 -16.63
C PHE A 35 7.67 -11.11 -16.46
N GLY A 36 8.21 -11.18 -15.24
CA GLY A 36 9.42 -11.97 -14.94
C GLY A 36 10.71 -11.41 -15.54
N HIS A 37 10.75 -10.11 -15.81
CA HIS A 37 11.90 -9.39 -16.37
C HIS A 37 12.32 -8.28 -15.40
N GLU A 38 13.39 -8.50 -14.66
CA GLU A 38 13.88 -7.57 -13.65
C GLU A 38 14.92 -6.63 -14.27
N VAL A 39 14.74 -5.31 -14.10
CA VAL A 39 15.79 -4.34 -14.44
C VAL A 39 16.84 -4.39 -13.34
N VAL A 40 18.06 -4.82 -13.69
CA VAL A 40 19.17 -5.03 -12.74
C VAL A 40 20.30 -4.01 -12.90
N GLY A 41 20.24 -3.17 -13.94
CA GLY A 41 21.22 -2.10 -14.15
C GLY A 41 20.71 -1.02 -15.10
N LEU A 42 21.26 0.18 -14.95
CA LEU A 42 21.05 1.36 -15.78
C LEU A 42 22.42 1.95 -16.13
N ARG A 43 22.55 2.52 -17.33
CA ARG A 43 23.69 3.35 -17.73
C ARG A 43 23.29 4.33 -18.82
N ARG A 44 24.04 5.42 -19.00
CA ARG A 44 23.83 6.30 -20.15
C ARG A 44 24.18 5.57 -21.45
N GLY A 45 23.32 5.76 -22.45
CA GLY A 45 23.53 5.33 -23.83
C GLY A 45 24.25 6.39 -24.65
N ASN A 46 24.10 6.32 -25.98
CA ASN A 46 24.60 7.37 -26.85
C ASN A 46 23.69 8.61 -26.76
N GLY A 47 24.29 9.80 -26.65
CA GLY A 47 23.50 11.04 -26.51
C GLY A 47 22.79 11.12 -25.16
N SER A 48 21.46 11.22 -25.17
CA SER A 48 20.60 11.33 -23.97
C SER A 48 19.82 10.06 -23.65
N ASP A 49 20.10 8.96 -24.37
CA ASP A 49 19.43 7.68 -24.18
C ASP A 49 19.89 6.99 -22.88
N VAL A 50 19.07 6.06 -22.41
CA VAL A 50 19.28 5.22 -21.24
C VAL A 50 19.30 3.77 -21.69
N ILE A 51 20.29 3.02 -21.23
CA ILE A 51 20.38 1.58 -21.46
C ILE A 51 20.04 0.85 -20.16
N LEU A 52 19.08 -0.07 -20.25
CA LEU A 52 18.59 -0.91 -19.16
C LEU A 52 19.13 -2.32 -19.34
N SER A 53 19.81 -2.85 -18.32
CA SER A 53 20.16 -4.26 -18.24
C SER A 53 19.01 -5.02 -17.60
N VAL A 54 18.42 -5.96 -18.33
CA VAL A 54 17.23 -6.71 -17.94
C VAL A 54 17.57 -8.18 -17.75
N GLN A 55 17.33 -8.70 -16.55
CA GLN A 55 17.39 -10.11 -16.23
C GLN A 55 16.03 -10.76 -16.51
N GLY A 56 15.93 -11.52 -17.60
CA GLY A 56 14.76 -12.35 -17.89
C GLY A 56 14.90 -13.78 -17.36
N PRO A 57 13.90 -14.65 -17.61
CA PRO A 57 13.88 -16.03 -17.10
C PRO A 57 15.01 -16.91 -17.62
N SER A 58 15.51 -16.64 -18.83
CA SER A 58 16.50 -17.50 -19.50
C SER A 58 17.85 -16.83 -19.77
N LYS A 59 17.90 -15.49 -19.73
CA LYS A 59 19.11 -14.71 -20.04
C LYS A 59 18.98 -13.27 -19.58
N THR A 60 20.11 -12.59 -19.48
CA THR A 60 20.21 -11.14 -19.39
C THR A 60 20.30 -10.54 -20.79
N PHE A 61 19.69 -9.38 -21.01
CA PHE A 61 19.82 -8.60 -22.25
C PHE A 61 19.76 -7.10 -21.94
N GLU A 62 20.16 -6.27 -22.90
CA GLU A 62 20.08 -4.81 -22.78
C GLU A 62 18.93 -4.25 -23.64
N VAL A 63 18.32 -3.16 -23.17
CA VAL A 63 17.31 -2.37 -23.89
C VAL A 63 17.76 -0.92 -23.89
N GLU A 64 17.86 -0.31 -25.07
CA GLU A 64 18.09 1.13 -25.21
C GLU A 64 16.75 1.87 -25.35
N ALA A 65 16.59 2.95 -24.59
CA ALA A 65 15.38 3.76 -24.56
C ALA A 65 15.74 5.25 -24.46
N SER A 66 14.94 6.12 -25.04
CA SER A 66 15.15 7.58 -24.97
C SER A 66 14.93 8.17 -23.57
N ALA A 67 14.22 7.44 -22.71
CA ALA A 67 14.00 7.75 -21.30
C ALA A 67 13.58 6.48 -20.55
N ALA A 68 13.73 6.48 -19.23
CA ALA A 68 13.22 5.43 -18.34
C ALA A 68 12.34 6.04 -17.25
N LEU A 69 11.13 5.51 -17.05
CA LEU A 69 10.26 5.84 -15.92
C LEU A 69 10.24 4.67 -14.94
N LEU A 70 10.75 4.89 -13.74
CA LEU A 70 10.84 3.87 -12.70
C LEU A 70 9.67 4.04 -11.74
N ASN A 71 8.78 3.05 -11.67
CA ASN A 71 7.78 2.92 -10.61
C ASN A 71 8.23 1.78 -9.68
N ILE A 72 9.22 2.09 -8.84
CA ILE A 72 9.94 1.12 -8.01
C ILE A 72 10.05 1.70 -6.59
N PRO A 73 9.72 0.91 -5.53
CA PRO A 73 9.87 1.34 -4.15
C PRO A 73 11.31 1.69 -3.76
N GLN A 74 11.47 2.40 -2.64
CA GLN A 74 12.75 2.98 -2.25
C GLN A 74 13.92 1.98 -2.22
N LEU A 75 13.78 0.87 -1.50
CA LEU A 75 14.91 -0.04 -1.30
C LEU A 75 15.32 -0.79 -2.59
N PRO A 76 14.40 -1.34 -3.39
CA PRO A 76 14.74 -1.88 -4.70
C PRO A 76 15.34 -0.83 -5.65
N LEU A 77 14.83 0.42 -5.66
CA LEU A 77 15.41 1.50 -6.46
C LEU A 77 16.86 1.82 -6.04
N LEU A 78 17.11 1.96 -4.74
CA LEU A 78 18.46 2.24 -4.23
C LEU A 78 19.43 1.09 -4.56
N ARG A 79 18.97 -0.16 -4.55
CA ARG A 79 19.76 -1.32 -4.97
C ARG A 79 20.12 -1.25 -6.46
N LEU A 80 19.14 -0.97 -7.31
CA LEU A 80 19.33 -0.79 -8.75
C LEU A 80 20.35 0.33 -9.03
N LEU A 81 20.18 1.50 -8.43
CA LEU A 81 21.06 2.65 -8.66
C LEU A 81 22.49 2.41 -8.14
N ARG A 82 22.65 1.74 -7.00
CA ARG A 82 23.99 1.37 -6.50
C ARG A 82 24.72 0.40 -7.41
N ALA A 83 24.01 -0.61 -7.96
CA ALA A 83 24.58 -1.54 -8.92
C ALA A 83 24.95 -0.81 -10.23
N SER A 84 24.06 0.05 -10.71
CA SER A 84 24.27 0.90 -11.89
C SER A 84 25.47 1.83 -11.76
N ALA A 85 25.66 2.42 -10.57
CA ALA A 85 26.76 3.32 -10.27
C ALA A 85 28.16 2.68 -10.33
N GLN A 86 28.25 1.35 -10.26
CA GLN A 86 29.52 0.62 -10.47
C GLN A 86 29.96 0.68 -11.94
N VAL A 87 29.02 0.90 -12.86
CA VAL A 87 29.25 0.94 -14.31
C VAL A 87 29.25 2.38 -14.82
N ASP A 88 28.30 3.21 -14.37
CA ASP A 88 28.19 4.62 -14.71
C ASP A 88 27.95 5.47 -13.45
N PRO A 89 28.96 6.23 -12.98
CA PRO A 89 28.83 7.06 -11.77
C PRO A 89 27.70 8.09 -11.80
N ALA A 90 27.19 8.47 -12.98
CA ALA A 90 26.02 9.35 -13.08
C ALA A 90 24.73 8.69 -12.59
N MET A 91 24.71 7.36 -12.43
CA MET A 91 23.59 6.61 -11.85
C MET A 91 23.65 6.51 -10.33
N ALA A 92 24.62 7.16 -9.68
CA ALA A 92 24.71 7.17 -8.22
C ALA A 92 23.44 7.78 -7.59
N PRO A 93 22.84 7.12 -6.58
CA PRO A 93 21.64 7.63 -5.94
C PRO A 93 21.94 8.97 -5.25
N SER A 94 21.12 9.97 -5.53
CA SER A 94 21.23 11.27 -4.87
C SER A 94 20.82 11.17 -3.38
N PRO A 95 21.39 12.01 -2.48
CA PRO A 95 21.07 11.96 -1.05
C PRO A 95 19.58 12.06 -0.73
N GLN A 96 18.80 12.71 -1.60
CA GLN A 96 17.36 12.87 -1.43
C GLN A 96 16.62 11.53 -1.56
N LEU A 97 17.13 10.55 -2.32
CA LEU A 97 16.48 9.25 -2.47
C LEU A 97 16.45 8.41 -1.17
N PHE A 98 17.22 8.82 -0.16
CA PHE A 98 17.23 8.24 1.18
C PHE A 98 16.18 8.86 2.12
N ALA A 99 15.42 9.85 1.64
CA ALA A 99 14.43 10.57 2.44
C ALA A 99 13.22 9.75 2.88
N PRO A 100 12.66 8.85 2.03
CA PRO A 100 11.57 8.00 2.48
C PRO A 100 12.01 7.07 3.62
N LYS A 101 11.04 6.70 4.45
CA LYS A 101 11.09 5.67 5.47
C LYS A 101 9.96 4.69 5.19
N GLY A 102 10.29 3.43 4.95
CA GLY A 102 9.31 2.37 4.84
C GLY A 102 8.66 2.04 6.18
N PHE A 103 7.40 1.66 6.15
CA PHE A 103 6.64 1.09 7.25
C PHE A 103 6.22 -0.32 6.87
N SER A 104 6.37 -1.26 7.80
CA SER A 104 5.84 -2.60 7.63
C SER A 104 4.34 -2.59 7.83
N ILE A 105 3.61 -3.27 6.93
CA ILE A 105 2.16 -3.44 7.03
C ILE A 105 1.82 -4.92 6.93
N LEU A 106 0.79 -5.35 7.65
CA LEU A 106 0.25 -6.69 7.62
C LEU A 106 -1.27 -6.66 7.60
N LYS A 107 -1.83 -7.59 6.83
CA LYS A 107 -3.27 -7.88 6.80
C LYS A 107 -3.52 -9.36 7.00
N LEU A 108 -4.48 -9.68 7.86
CA LEU A 108 -4.99 -11.04 8.06
C LEU A 108 -6.49 -11.07 7.77
N TYR A 109 -6.85 -11.86 6.77
CA TYR A 109 -8.23 -12.15 6.42
C TYR A 109 -8.58 -13.58 6.81
N VAL A 110 -9.59 -13.77 7.66
CA VAL A 110 -9.96 -15.10 8.18
C VAL A 110 -11.28 -15.55 7.56
N HIS A 111 -11.28 -16.74 6.95
CA HIS A 111 -12.44 -17.27 6.25
C HIS A 111 -13.37 -18.06 7.17
N TYR A 112 -14.67 -17.86 7.00
CA TYR A 112 -15.72 -18.63 7.65
C TYR A 112 -16.75 -19.11 6.62
N GLN A 113 -17.12 -20.38 6.68
CA GLN A 113 -18.23 -20.94 5.91
C GLN A 113 -19.59 -20.37 6.35
N ASP A 114 -19.70 -20.03 7.64
CA ASP A 114 -20.82 -19.28 8.21
C ASP A 114 -20.27 -17.94 8.70
N ALA A 115 -20.43 -16.89 7.89
CA ALA A 115 -19.97 -15.54 8.20
C ALA A 115 -20.81 -14.93 9.32
N TRP A 116 -20.61 -15.42 10.54
CA TRP A 116 -21.42 -15.15 11.72
C TRP A 116 -21.60 -13.65 12.04
N TRP A 117 -20.60 -12.82 11.71
CA TRP A 117 -20.69 -11.37 11.91
C TRP A 117 -21.76 -10.75 11.00
N ARG A 118 -21.94 -11.29 9.79
CA ARG A 118 -23.05 -10.93 8.88
C ARG A 118 -24.33 -11.62 9.29
N ASN A 119 -24.29 -12.95 9.43
CA ASN A 119 -25.50 -13.78 9.56
C ASN A 119 -26.22 -13.58 10.90
N TYR A 120 -25.50 -13.31 11.99
CA TYR A 120 -26.08 -13.22 13.33
C TYR A 120 -26.03 -11.82 13.92
N LEU A 121 -24.98 -11.05 13.61
CA LEU A 121 -24.78 -9.72 14.19
C LEU A 121 -25.13 -8.59 13.21
N ASN A 122 -25.36 -8.89 11.93
CA ASN A 122 -25.62 -7.91 10.88
C ASN A 122 -24.57 -6.78 10.80
N LEU A 123 -23.30 -7.13 11.09
CA LEU A 123 -22.18 -6.19 11.04
C LEU A 123 -21.72 -6.03 9.60
N VAL A 124 -22.24 -5.00 8.95
CA VAL A 124 -21.97 -4.70 7.53
C VAL A 124 -20.87 -3.66 7.29
N GLY A 125 -20.59 -2.89 8.33
CA GLY A 125 -19.59 -1.83 8.42
C GLY A 125 -19.18 -1.64 9.89
N GLY A 126 -18.15 -0.83 10.15
CA GLY A 126 -17.49 -0.69 11.45
C GLY A 126 -16.08 -1.29 11.51
N GLU A 127 -15.22 -0.64 12.28
CA GLU A 127 -13.90 -1.15 12.66
C GLU A 127 -14.02 -1.78 14.05
N PHE A 128 -13.10 -2.67 14.39
CA PHE A 128 -12.98 -3.20 15.74
C PHE A 128 -11.52 -3.34 16.13
N SER A 129 -11.23 -3.10 17.41
CA SER A 129 -9.91 -3.29 17.98
C SER A 129 -10.03 -3.72 19.42
N ASN A 130 -9.09 -4.55 19.86
CA ASN A 130 -8.88 -4.87 21.29
C ASN A 130 -7.59 -4.25 21.83
N MET A 131 -6.98 -3.34 21.06
CA MET A 131 -5.77 -2.62 21.44
C MET A 131 -6.18 -1.26 22.04
N ALA A 132 -5.60 -0.91 23.19
CA ALA A 132 -5.99 0.28 23.95
C ALA A 132 -5.60 1.60 23.24
N SER A 133 -4.55 1.56 22.41
CA SER A 133 -4.16 2.65 21.53
C SER A 133 -3.42 2.09 20.30
N PHE A 134 -3.38 2.89 19.23
CA PHE A 134 -2.47 2.69 18.10
C PHE A 134 -0.99 2.85 18.48
N ASP A 135 -0.63 3.05 19.75
CA ASP A 135 0.74 3.11 20.23
C ASP A 135 1.06 1.95 21.21
N ASP A 136 0.06 1.14 21.61
CA ASP A 136 0.20 0.01 22.54
C ASP A 136 0.56 -1.31 21.84
N TRP A 137 1.49 -1.26 20.90
CA TRP A 137 1.98 -2.44 20.16
C TRP A 137 2.81 -3.39 21.03
N ASN A 138 3.13 -3.01 22.27
CA ASN A 138 4.16 -3.62 23.12
C ASN A 138 3.85 -4.99 23.77
N ALA A 139 2.88 -5.79 23.29
CA ALA A 139 2.61 -7.12 23.86
C ALA A 139 2.17 -8.21 22.85
N PRO A 140 2.95 -8.47 21.78
CA PRO A 140 2.55 -9.32 20.64
C PRO A 140 2.29 -10.81 20.95
N TYR A 141 2.61 -11.27 22.16
CA TYR A 141 2.46 -12.67 22.58
C TYR A 141 1.45 -12.87 23.71
N GLN A 142 0.72 -11.83 24.11
CA GLN A 142 -0.29 -11.95 25.15
C GLN A 142 -1.66 -12.29 24.55
N PHE A 143 -2.46 -13.03 25.32
CA PHE A 143 -3.89 -13.19 25.01
C PHE A 143 -4.65 -12.06 25.72
N PRO A 144 -5.59 -11.38 25.07
CA PRO A 144 -6.08 -11.64 23.71
C PRO A 144 -5.08 -11.28 22.61
N PHE A 145 -5.06 -12.10 21.52
CA PHE A 145 -4.23 -11.83 20.34
C PHE A 145 -4.61 -10.46 19.74
N PRO A 146 -3.68 -9.64 19.21
CA PRO A 146 -4.05 -8.33 18.66
C PRO A 146 -5.10 -8.45 17.54
N LEU A 147 -6.13 -7.60 17.62
CA LEU A 147 -7.16 -7.41 16.60
C LEU A 147 -7.21 -5.94 16.21
N GLU A 148 -7.28 -5.69 14.91
CA GLU A 148 -7.51 -4.38 14.33
C GLU A 148 -8.18 -4.58 12.98
N GLY A 149 -9.48 -4.83 13.00
CA GLY A 149 -10.18 -5.38 11.85
C GLY A 149 -11.32 -4.50 11.34
N ARG A 150 -11.84 -4.89 10.18
CA ARG A 150 -12.95 -4.21 9.49
C ARG A 150 -13.97 -5.22 9.00
N TYR A 151 -15.25 -4.96 9.27
CA TYR A 151 -16.33 -5.87 8.83
C TYR A 151 -16.63 -5.81 7.33
N TRP A 152 -16.09 -4.81 6.63
CA TRP A 152 -16.44 -4.50 5.24
C TRP A 152 -15.32 -4.75 4.24
N ASP A 153 -14.09 -5.03 4.69
CA ASP A 153 -12.93 -5.07 3.79
C ASP A 153 -12.76 -6.43 3.09
N GLY A 154 -12.92 -7.53 3.84
CA GLY A 154 -12.82 -8.88 3.29
C GLY A 154 -13.93 -9.23 2.30
N ASP A 155 -13.62 -10.14 1.37
CA ASP A 155 -14.58 -10.66 0.39
C ASP A 155 -15.59 -11.60 1.05
N PHE A 156 -16.87 -11.49 0.69
CA PHE A 156 -17.92 -12.38 1.20
C PHE A 156 -19.05 -12.54 0.17
N ARG A 157 -19.77 -13.65 0.27
CA ARG A 157 -20.91 -13.98 -0.60
C ARG A 157 -22.09 -14.44 0.23
N CYS A 158 -23.28 -13.94 -0.11
CA CYS A 158 -24.56 -14.27 0.54
C CYS A 158 -25.48 -15.02 -0.43
N ASP A 159 -24.93 -16.04 -1.06
CA ASP A 159 -25.55 -16.92 -2.06
C ASP A 159 -25.91 -18.30 -1.46
N GLY A 160 -25.79 -18.46 -0.13
CA GLY A 160 -26.15 -19.70 0.56
C GLY A 160 -27.65 -19.87 0.78
N THR A 161 -28.02 -21.01 1.39
CA THR A 161 -29.43 -21.32 1.68
C THR A 161 -30.02 -20.24 2.60
N ASN A 162 -31.21 -19.73 2.25
CA ASN A 162 -31.86 -18.60 2.95
C ASN A 162 -31.03 -17.30 2.96
N GLY A 163 -30.11 -17.12 2.01
CA GLY A 163 -29.24 -15.93 1.94
C GLY A 163 -28.11 -15.92 2.96
N SER A 164 -27.74 -17.09 3.51
CA SER A 164 -26.60 -17.20 4.43
C SER A 164 -25.30 -16.77 3.76
N CYS A 165 -24.49 -15.99 4.47
CA CYS A 165 -23.21 -15.51 3.99
C CYS A 165 -22.04 -16.41 4.40
N ARG A 166 -21.01 -16.49 3.54
CA ARG A 166 -19.67 -17.02 3.83
C ARG A 166 -18.62 -16.02 3.36
N GLY A 167 -17.39 -16.07 3.89
CA GLY A 167 -16.31 -15.25 3.37
C GLY A 167 -15.23 -14.92 4.38
N TYR A 168 -14.43 -13.94 4.01
CA TYR A 168 -13.29 -13.41 4.76
C TYR A 168 -13.69 -12.20 5.61
N LEU A 169 -13.27 -12.23 6.88
CA LEU A 169 -13.26 -11.07 7.77
C LEU A 169 -11.83 -10.53 7.87
N GLU A 170 -11.61 -9.24 7.65
CA GLU A 170 -10.33 -8.61 7.99
C GLU A 170 -10.23 -8.58 9.52
N ALA A 171 -9.44 -9.49 10.09
CA ALA A 171 -9.25 -9.60 11.53
C ALA A 171 -8.17 -8.63 12.03
N ILE A 172 -7.18 -8.36 11.15
CA ILE A 172 -6.04 -7.50 11.44
C ILE A 172 -5.69 -6.74 10.17
N TYR A 173 -5.55 -5.43 10.31
CA TYR A 173 -4.89 -4.52 9.41
C TYR A 173 -4.08 -3.57 10.26
N GLY A 174 -2.77 -3.82 10.32
CA GLY A 174 -1.88 -3.09 11.21
C GLY A 174 -0.45 -3.08 10.69
N GLY A 175 0.43 -2.35 11.37
CA GLY A 175 1.84 -2.25 11.03
C GLY A 175 2.67 -1.83 12.23
N GLY A 176 3.92 -2.28 12.31
CA GLY A 176 4.75 -2.13 13.50
C GLY A 176 5.45 -3.44 13.80
N ASP A 177 6.66 -3.35 14.36
CA ASP A 177 7.53 -4.52 14.51
C ASP A 177 6.86 -5.60 15.36
N GLU A 178 6.04 -5.22 16.34
CA GLU A 178 5.41 -6.18 17.25
C GLU A 178 4.31 -7.02 16.58
N ILE A 179 3.38 -6.41 15.82
CA ILE A 179 2.40 -7.21 15.07
C ILE A 179 3.11 -8.06 14.02
N ILE A 180 4.11 -7.52 13.33
CA ILE A 180 4.89 -8.30 12.36
C ILE A 180 5.56 -9.49 13.05
N ASP A 181 6.20 -9.28 14.20
CA ASP A 181 6.85 -10.30 15.00
C ASP A 181 5.87 -11.39 15.44
N ALA A 182 4.65 -11.01 15.82
CA ALA A 182 3.59 -11.95 16.21
C ALA A 182 3.25 -12.94 15.09
N PHE A 183 3.40 -12.55 13.82
CA PHE A 183 3.08 -13.37 12.65
C PHE A 183 4.32 -13.92 11.92
N ARG A 184 5.51 -13.43 12.26
CA ARG A 184 6.77 -13.79 11.61
C ARG A 184 7.01 -15.30 11.51
N PRO A 185 6.68 -16.16 12.50
CA PRO A 185 6.88 -17.61 12.36
C PRO A 185 6.16 -18.22 11.16
N TRP A 186 4.93 -17.77 10.87
CA TRP A 186 4.16 -18.25 9.71
C TRP A 186 4.65 -17.60 8.41
N MET A 187 5.06 -16.34 8.46
CA MET A 187 5.61 -15.64 7.29
C MET A 187 6.92 -16.25 6.81
N LEU A 188 7.83 -16.62 7.71
CA LEU A 188 9.14 -17.16 7.34
C LEU A 188 9.10 -18.62 6.89
N ALA A 189 8.14 -19.41 7.38
CA ALA A 189 8.06 -20.84 7.08
C ALA A 189 7.72 -21.15 5.62
N ASP A 190 7.03 -20.24 4.91
CA ASP A 190 6.52 -20.45 3.55
C ASP A 190 7.08 -19.44 2.52
N ARG A 191 8.07 -18.61 2.91
CA ARG A 191 8.52 -17.51 2.06
C ARG A 191 9.43 -17.98 0.92
N LYS A 192 8.89 -17.91 -0.31
CA LYS A 192 9.66 -17.80 -1.57
C LYS A 192 9.84 -16.33 -2.02
N GLY A 193 9.77 -15.39 -1.08
CA GLY A 193 9.77 -13.95 -1.35
C GLY A 193 8.38 -13.33 -1.56
N ASP A 194 7.32 -14.13 -1.59
CA ASP A 194 5.93 -13.65 -1.72
C ASP A 194 5.48 -12.92 -0.44
N PRO A 195 4.88 -11.71 -0.53
CA PRO A 195 4.25 -11.06 0.61
C PRO A 195 3.00 -11.78 1.12
N VAL A 196 2.39 -12.67 0.35
CA VAL A 196 1.13 -13.34 0.69
C VAL A 196 1.34 -14.81 1.01
N ILE A 197 0.74 -15.28 2.09
CA ILE A 197 0.66 -16.70 2.43
C ILE A 197 -0.80 -17.10 2.69
N GLN A 198 -1.15 -18.30 2.24
CA GLN A 198 -2.42 -18.93 2.58
C GLN A 198 -2.22 -19.80 3.81
N LEU A 199 -3.08 -19.65 4.82
CA LEU A 199 -3.15 -20.50 6.00
C LEU A 199 -4.28 -21.52 5.85
N ASP A 200 -4.03 -22.77 6.22
CA ASP A 200 -5.00 -23.87 6.08
C ASP A 200 -5.15 -24.60 7.41
N SER A 201 -6.39 -24.71 7.91
CA SER A 201 -6.74 -25.44 9.14
C SER A 201 -6.32 -26.92 9.15
N LYS A 202 -5.97 -27.50 8.00
CA LYS A 202 -5.40 -28.85 7.90
C LYS A 202 -3.93 -28.92 8.34
N ARG A 203 -3.19 -27.81 8.33
CA ARG A 203 -1.81 -27.72 8.85
C ARG A 203 -1.85 -27.39 10.34
N ALA A 204 -1.16 -28.20 11.16
CA ALA A 204 -1.26 -28.09 12.62
C ALA A 204 -0.85 -26.70 13.17
N SER A 205 0.22 -26.11 12.63
CA SER A 205 0.69 -24.76 13.01
C SER A 205 -0.33 -23.66 12.69
N ASP A 206 -0.99 -23.78 11.54
CA ASP A 206 -1.97 -22.80 11.08
C ASP A 206 -3.28 -22.94 11.84
N ALA A 207 -3.70 -24.18 12.10
CA ALA A 207 -4.88 -24.49 12.88
C ALA A 207 -4.79 -23.88 14.30
N ASP A 208 -3.61 -23.91 14.92
CA ASP A 208 -3.39 -23.27 16.23
C ASP A 208 -3.54 -21.75 16.15
N LEU A 209 -2.93 -21.11 15.15
CA LEU A 209 -3.09 -19.66 14.92
C LEU A 209 -4.56 -19.28 14.68
N LEU A 210 -5.22 -19.98 13.75
CA LEU A 210 -6.62 -19.77 13.40
C LEU A 210 -7.54 -19.90 14.63
N LYS A 211 -7.29 -20.89 15.50
CA LYS A 211 -8.02 -21.04 16.76
C LYS A 211 -7.79 -19.87 17.73
N ARG A 212 -6.55 -19.38 17.85
CA ARG A 212 -6.23 -18.22 18.71
C ARG A 212 -6.93 -16.96 18.22
N ILE A 213 -6.86 -16.68 16.93
CA ILE A 213 -7.53 -15.53 16.30
C ILE A 213 -9.05 -15.64 16.47
N HIS A 214 -9.63 -16.81 16.18
CA HIS A 214 -11.04 -17.06 16.37
C HIS A 214 -11.49 -16.84 17.82
N ARG A 215 -10.76 -17.40 18.79
CA ARG A 215 -11.07 -17.23 20.21
C ARG A 215 -11.07 -15.75 20.60
N THR A 216 -10.11 -14.97 20.09
CA THR A 216 -10.10 -13.53 20.36
C THR A 216 -11.27 -12.80 19.71
N LEU A 217 -11.59 -13.12 18.45
CA LEU A 217 -12.75 -12.55 17.76
C LEU A 217 -14.05 -12.85 18.53
N VAL A 218 -14.26 -14.10 18.95
CA VAL A 218 -15.44 -14.49 19.73
C VAL A 218 -15.47 -13.78 21.08
N LEU A 219 -14.33 -13.66 21.77
CA LEU A 219 -14.24 -12.94 23.03
C LEU A 219 -14.62 -11.46 22.87
N HIS A 220 -14.10 -10.80 21.83
CA HIS A 220 -14.42 -9.40 21.52
C HIS A 220 -15.92 -9.20 21.28
N HIS A 221 -16.57 -10.16 20.61
CA HIS A 221 -17.99 -10.08 20.24
C HIS A 221 -18.93 -10.81 21.21
N ALA A 222 -18.42 -11.29 22.36
CA ALA A 222 -19.15 -12.26 23.17
C ALA A 222 -20.49 -11.71 23.69
N GLU A 223 -20.55 -10.44 24.09
CA GLU A 223 -21.79 -9.82 24.55
C GLU A 223 -22.86 -9.78 23.45
N ALA A 224 -22.50 -9.30 22.25
CA ALA A 224 -23.42 -9.23 21.12
C ALA A 224 -23.91 -10.63 20.71
N LEU A 225 -23.01 -11.62 20.71
CA LEU A 225 -23.33 -13.01 20.41
C LEU A 225 -24.25 -13.66 21.46
N ARG A 226 -24.07 -13.36 22.75
CA ARG A 226 -24.99 -13.81 23.82
C ARG A 226 -26.37 -13.22 23.64
N LYS A 227 -26.46 -11.93 23.33
CA LYS A 227 -27.73 -11.21 23.12
C LYS A 227 -28.59 -11.85 22.03
N VAL A 228 -27.97 -12.39 20.98
CA VAL A 228 -28.68 -13.09 19.88
C VAL A 228 -28.74 -14.61 20.06
N GLY A 229 -28.24 -15.15 21.18
CA GLY A 229 -28.26 -16.59 21.47
C GLY A 229 -27.38 -17.44 20.55
N LYS A 230 -26.28 -16.86 20.02
CA LYS A 230 -25.39 -17.52 19.04
C LYS A 230 -23.96 -17.75 19.54
N LEU A 231 -23.63 -17.35 20.78
CA LEU A 231 -22.26 -17.48 21.31
C LEU A 231 -21.70 -18.90 21.18
N GLU A 232 -22.41 -19.92 21.69
CA GLU A 232 -21.92 -21.30 21.66
C GLU A 232 -21.74 -21.85 20.23
N LEU A 233 -22.67 -21.50 19.32
CA LEU A 233 -22.59 -21.90 17.92
C LEU A 233 -21.35 -21.30 17.25
N VAL A 234 -21.14 -19.99 17.42
CA VAL A 234 -20.00 -19.31 16.81
C VAL A 234 -18.69 -19.79 17.42
N ASN A 235 -18.63 -20.00 18.73
CA ASN A 235 -17.45 -20.52 19.43
C ASN A 235 -17.02 -21.92 18.94
N ALA A 236 -17.97 -22.73 18.46
CA ALA A 236 -17.69 -24.03 17.85
C ALA A 236 -17.36 -23.95 16.34
N SER A 237 -17.67 -22.82 15.70
CA SER A 237 -17.55 -22.63 14.24
C SER A 237 -16.19 -22.03 13.89
N LEU A 238 -15.14 -22.86 13.99
CA LEU A 238 -13.78 -22.46 13.68
C LEU A 238 -13.61 -22.06 12.21
N PRO A 239 -12.73 -21.09 11.91
CA PRO A 239 -12.37 -20.76 10.54
C PRO A 239 -11.58 -21.90 9.89
N ASP A 240 -11.76 -22.08 8.58
CA ASP A 240 -11.13 -23.16 7.82
C ASP A 240 -9.82 -22.74 7.13
N SER A 241 -9.67 -21.44 6.87
CA SER A 241 -8.49 -20.87 6.21
C SER A 241 -8.33 -19.39 6.55
N ALA A 242 -7.16 -18.84 6.20
CA ALA A 242 -6.93 -17.41 6.20
C ALA A 242 -5.96 -17.02 5.09
N VAL A 243 -5.94 -15.74 4.73
CA VAL A 243 -4.91 -15.12 3.90
C VAL A 243 -4.16 -14.12 4.77
N LEU A 244 -2.86 -14.34 4.93
CA LEU A 244 -1.96 -13.45 5.62
C LEU A 244 -1.08 -12.76 4.59
N SER A 245 -1.19 -11.45 4.49
CA SER A 245 -0.35 -10.62 3.63
C SER A 245 0.54 -9.74 4.50
N SER A 246 1.84 -9.74 4.24
CA SER A 246 2.82 -8.95 4.97
C SER A 246 3.80 -8.29 4.03
N TRP A 247 3.80 -6.96 4.06
CA TRP A 247 4.67 -6.10 3.29
C TRP A 247 5.69 -5.47 4.24
N THR A 248 6.83 -6.14 4.33
CA THR A 248 7.96 -5.82 5.23
C THR A 248 9.23 -5.68 4.41
N ALA A 249 10.34 -5.30 5.04
CA ALA A 249 11.66 -5.23 4.40
C ALA A 249 12.09 -6.55 3.74
N GLU A 250 11.56 -7.69 4.19
CA GLU A 250 11.88 -9.00 3.65
C GLU A 250 10.87 -9.49 2.58
N ALA A 251 9.86 -8.68 2.22
CA ALA A 251 8.97 -8.94 1.09
C ALA A 251 9.65 -8.50 -0.22
N ALA A 252 10.19 -9.46 -0.98
CA ALA A 252 11.00 -9.17 -2.16
C ALA A 252 10.25 -8.32 -3.18
N GLY A 253 10.91 -7.29 -3.71
CA GLY A 253 10.35 -6.36 -4.71
C GLY A 253 9.47 -5.25 -4.12
N PHE A 254 8.94 -5.40 -2.90
CA PHE A 254 8.18 -4.37 -2.19
C PHE A 254 9.02 -3.70 -1.11
N GLU A 255 9.55 -4.51 -0.19
CA GLU A 255 10.46 -4.15 0.90
C GLU A 255 9.92 -3.06 1.88
N ALA A 256 8.62 -2.76 1.79
CA ALA A 256 7.82 -1.95 2.70
C ALA A 256 6.33 -2.12 2.35
N GLY A 257 5.43 -1.84 3.29
CA GLY A 257 3.99 -1.75 3.04
C GLY A 257 3.54 -0.39 2.54
N CYS A 258 4.14 0.67 3.07
CA CYS A 258 4.10 2.00 2.48
C CYS A 258 5.27 2.84 2.97
N HIS A 259 5.37 4.09 2.51
CA HIS A 259 6.41 4.99 2.97
C HIS A 259 5.83 6.27 3.58
N GLY A 260 6.68 6.95 4.34
CA GLY A 260 6.50 8.35 4.70
C GLY A 260 7.85 9.06 4.64
N LEU A 261 7.85 10.38 4.68
CA LEU A 261 9.10 11.13 4.75
C LEU A 261 9.68 11.07 6.17
N LYS A 262 11.00 10.89 6.27
CA LYS A 262 11.70 11.01 7.56
C LYS A 262 11.44 12.39 8.15
N VAL A 263 10.96 12.41 9.39
CA VAL A 263 10.74 13.65 10.15
C VAL A 263 12.11 14.27 10.47
N PRO A 264 12.26 15.61 10.43
CA PRO A 264 13.45 16.29 10.96
C PRO A 264 13.82 15.76 12.33
N SER A 265 15.12 15.55 12.57
CA SER A 265 15.62 15.29 13.92
C SER A 265 15.22 16.45 14.85
N PRO A 266 14.67 16.18 16.05
CA PRO A 266 14.44 17.22 17.05
C PRO A 266 15.73 17.99 17.34
N LYS A 267 15.62 19.29 17.58
CA LYS A 267 16.76 20.13 18.01
C LYS A 267 17.36 19.58 19.31
N GLY A 268 18.69 19.54 19.39
CA GLY A 268 19.45 19.05 20.56
C GLY A 268 19.78 17.56 20.52
N THR A 269 19.57 16.86 19.40
CA THR A 269 19.87 15.43 19.24
C THR A 269 21.26 15.17 18.65
N GLY A 270 21.98 16.20 18.20
CA GLY A 270 23.26 16.04 17.51
C GLY A 270 23.11 15.50 16.08
N MET A 271 21.87 15.42 15.56
CA MET A 271 21.51 14.99 14.21
C MET A 271 20.89 16.15 13.40
N GLU A 272 21.18 17.40 13.77
CA GLU A 272 20.65 18.60 13.11
C GLU A 272 21.27 18.87 11.74
N ASP A 273 22.38 18.20 11.42
CA ASP A 273 23.02 18.18 10.11
C ASP A 273 22.24 17.32 9.08
N ILE A 274 21.32 16.48 9.55
CA ILE A 274 20.38 15.76 8.68
C ILE A 274 19.33 16.75 8.18
N GLN A 275 19.53 17.22 6.94
CA GLN A 275 18.60 18.13 6.27
C GLN A 275 17.20 17.51 6.21
N PRO A 276 16.17 18.17 6.80
CA PRO A 276 14.81 17.68 6.69
C PRO A 276 14.36 17.68 5.24
N VAL A 277 13.63 16.63 4.87
CA VAL A 277 12.98 16.58 3.57
C VAL A 277 11.63 17.26 3.74
N TYR A 278 11.61 18.55 3.42
CA TYR A 278 10.37 19.31 3.41
C TYR A 278 9.43 18.77 2.34
N ASN A 279 8.20 18.54 2.74
CA ASN A 279 7.14 18.06 1.87
C ASN A 279 6.57 19.18 0.98
N SER A 280 7.45 19.92 0.30
CA SER A 280 7.11 21.01 -0.60
C SER A 280 7.12 20.54 -2.05
N SER A 281 6.32 21.17 -2.90
CA SER A 281 6.24 20.83 -4.32
C SER A 281 7.59 21.01 -5.05
N ALA A 282 8.36 22.05 -4.69
CA ALA A 282 9.72 22.26 -5.18
C ALA A 282 10.69 21.12 -4.81
N GLN A 283 10.52 20.51 -3.63
CA GLN A 283 11.31 19.36 -3.23
C GLN A 283 10.85 18.09 -3.94
N ARG A 284 9.54 17.88 -4.10
CA ARG A 284 9.00 16.72 -4.82
C ARG A 284 9.39 16.72 -6.30
N LEU A 285 9.51 17.89 -6.93
CA LEU A 285 10.07 18.00 -8.29
C LEU A 285 11.49 17.43 -8.41
N LYS A 286 12.28 17.43 -7.32
CA LYS A 286 13.61 16.79 -7.34
C LYS A 286 13.52 15.27 -7.39
N PHE A 287 12.42 14.68 -6.95
CA PHE A 287 12.20 13.24 -7.07
C PHE A 287 11.77 12.84 -8.48
N VAL A 288 11.09 13.71 -9.22
CA VAL A 288 10.63 13.43 -10.59
C VAL A 288 11.79 13.00 -11.49
N GLN A 289 12.94 13.65 -11.38
CA GLN A 289 14.16 13.32 -12.15
C GLN A 289 15.38 13.30 -11.20
N PRO A 290 15.57 12.22 -10.42
CA PRO A 290 16.41 12.24 -9.23
C PRO A 290 17.92 12.19 -9.51
N LEU A 291 18.31 11.90 -10.75
CA LEU A 291 19.70 11.82 -11.23
C LEU A 291 20.15 13.11 -11.97
N GLY A 292 19.30 14.15 -11.98
CA GLY A 292 19.59 15.42 -12.64
C GLY A 292 19.13 15.47 -14.10
N LYS A 293 19.17 16.67 -14.68
CA LYS A 293 18.58 16.97 -16.00
C LYS A 293 19.24 16.24 -17.17
N ASP A 294 20.52 15.90 -17.02
CA ASP A 294 21.32 15.25 -18.07
C ASP A 294 21.12 13.73 -18.11
N VAL A 295 20.34 13.17 -17.18
CA VAL A 295 20.03 11.74 -17.12
C VAL A 295 18.52 11.58 -17.24
N ARG A 296 18.04 11.04 -18.36
CA ARG A 296 16.59 10.86 -18.65
C ARG A 296 15.98 9.68 -17.91
N VAL A 297 16.23 9.59 -16.60
CA VAL A 297 15.63 8.62 -15.68
C VAL A 297 14.68 9.37 -14.75
N PHE A 298 13.43 8.97 -14.78
CA PHE A 298 12.32 9.55 -14.04
C PHE A 298 11.76 8.57 -13.01
N LEU A 299 11.05 9.08 -12.02
CA LEU A 299 10.48 8.29 -10.91
C LEU A 299 8.99 8.56 -10.78
N ALA A 300 8.22 7.51 -10.49
CA ALA A 300 6.76 7.55 -10.35
C ALA A 300 6.25 6.55 -9.31
N ASP A 301 6.89 6.53 -8.13
CA ASP A 301 6.56 5.63 -7.02
C ASP A 301 5.96 6.38 -5.82
N GLU A 302 5.12 5.68 -5.05
CA GLU A 302 4.45 6.23 -3.86
C GLU A 302 5.45 6.79 -2.86
N ALA A 303 6.61 6.14 -2.72
CA ALA A 303 7.62 6.44 -1.71
C ALA A 303 8.09 7.90 -1.73
N TYR A 304 7.99 8.55 -2.89
CA TYR A 304 8.55 9.86 -3.16
C TYR A 304 7.50 10.93 -3.44
N GLY A 305 6.22 10.56 -3.52
CA GLY A 305 5.13 11.49 -3.81
C GLY A 305 4.33 11.89 -2.57
N TRP A 306 3.14 12.42 -2.83
CA TRP A 306 2.17 12.81 -1.81
C TRP A 306 0.75 12.69 -2.38
N PRO A 307 -0.24 12.21 -1.61
CA PRO A 307 -0.18 11.81 -0.20
C PRO A 307 0.48 10.45 0.05
N SER A 308 1.39 10.38 1.02
CA SER A 308 2.10 9.15 1.38
C SER A 308 1.16 8.02 1.81
N CYS A 309 1.54 6.78 1.52
CA CYS A 309 0.80 5.53 1.67
C CYS A 309 -0.43 5.35 0.77
N TRP A 310 -0.61 6.21 -0.24
CA TRP A 310 -1.73 6.11 -1.18
C TRP A 310 -1.26 5.96 -2.62
N ALA A 311 -2.01 5.20 -3.42
CA ALA A 311 -1.76 5.07 -4.86
C ALA A 311 -1.80 6.43 -5.59
N GLU A 312 -2.58 7.38 -5.06
CA GLU A 312 -2.64 8.75 -5.56
C GLU A 312 -1.27 9.43 -5.61
N SER A 313 -0.37 9.11 -4.67
CA SER A 313 1.01 9.60 -4.67
C SER A 313 1.78 9.17 -5.92
N SER A 314 1.70 7.88 -6.27
CA SER A 314 2.32 7.34 -7.49
C SER A 314 1.72 7.97 -8.75
N LEU A 315 0.40 8.16 -8.79
CA LEU A 315 -0.30 8.76 -9.94
C LEU A 315 0.08 10.23 -10.12
N ILE A 316 0.11 11.02 -9.04
CA ILE A 316 0.55 12.41 -9.09
C ILE A 316 2.01 12.51 -9.55
N LEU A 317 2.88 11.66 -9.01
CA LEU A 317 4.28 11.66 -9.40
C LEU A 317 4.48 11.21 -10.85
N ALA A 318 3.70 10.23 -11.31
CA ALA A 318 3.67 9.79 -12.71
C ALA A 318 3.26 10.93 -13.66
N GLU A 319 2.20 11.67 -13.33
CA GLU A 319 1.75 12.80 -14.16
C GLU A 319 2.85 13.87 -14.30
N ASN A 320 3.51 14.22 -13.19
CA ASN A 320 4.63 15.16 -13.22
C ASN A 320 5.82 14.60 -14.02
N ALA A 321 6.11 13.31 -13.91
CA ALA A 321 7.19 12.67 -14.65
C ALA A 321 6.93 12.64 -16.15
N VAL A 322 5.72 12.26 -16.60
CA VAL A 322 5.37 12.27 -18.02
C VAL A 322 5.29 13.70 -18.57
N HIS A 323 4.85 14.67 -17.76
CA HIS A 323 4.90 16.08 -18.12
C HIS A 323 6.34 16.56 -18.36
N GLU A 324 7.29 16.27 -17.47
CA GLU A 324 8.70 16.64 -17.68
C GLU A 324 9.36 15.85 -18.83
N MET A 325 8.96 14.59 -19.02
CA MET A 325 9.56 13.68 -20.00
C MET A 325 9.13 14.01 -21.43
N GLU A 326 7.84 14.27 -21.65
CA GLU A 326 7.21 14.36 -22.98
C GLU A 326 6.38 15.63 -23.18
N GLY A 327 6.25 16.50 -22.17
CA GLY A 327 5.40 17.70 -22.24
C GLY A 327 3.91 17.39 -22.27
N LEU A 328 3.50 16.23 -21.73
CA LEU A 328 2.08 15.85 -21.70
C LEU A 328 1.27 16.90 -20.90
N GLY A 329 0.22 17.42 -21.51
CA GLY A 329 -0.69 18.37 -20.88
C GLY A 329 -1.75 17.67 -20.04
N LYS A 330 -2.56 18.49 -19.34
CA LYS A 330 -3.69 18.02 -18.54
C LYS A 330 -4.60 17.07 -19.34
N PRO A 331 -5.02 15.93 -18.79
CA PRO A 331 -6.02 15.10 -19.44
C PRO A 331 -7.37 15.81 -19.57
N ASP A 332 -8.08 15.56 -20.67
CA ASP A 332 -9.36 16.24 -20.97
C ASP A 332 -10.45 15.96 -19.94
N TRP A 333 -10.43 14.77 -19.33
CA TRP A 333 -11.41 14.36 -18.33
C TRP A 333 -11.22 15.02 -16.96
N MET A 334 -10.02 15.54 -16.67
CA MET A 334 -9.73 16.13 -15.36
C MET A 334 -10.04 17.64 -15.35
N PRO A 335 -10.88 18.14 -14.44
CA PRO A 335 -11.12 19.58 -14.33
C PRO A 335 -9.86 20.36 -13.92
N GLU A 336 -9.70 21.56 -14.47
CA GLU A 336 -8.57 22.45 -14.12
C GLU A 336 -8.45 22.72 -12.62
N SER A 337 -9.61 22.86 -11.95
CA SER A 337 -9.66 23.10 -10.50
C SER A 337 -9.08 21.95 -9.65
N VAL A 338 -8.94 20.76 -10.24
CA VAL A 338 -8.32 19.57 -9.63
C VAL A 338 -6.87 19.47 -10.08
N TYR A 339 -6.61 19.60 -11.39
CA TYR A 339 -5.29 19.38 -11.97
C TYR A 339 -4.19 20.29 -11.42
N ARG A 340 -4.52 21.53 -11.03
CA ARG A 340 -3.57 22.43 -10.35
C ARG A 340 -2.98 21.85 -9.05
N PHE A 341 -3.63 20.85 -8.45
CA PHE A 341 -3.14 20.14 -7.26
C PHE A 341 -2.36 18.86 -7.59
N VAL A 342 -2.30 18.48 -8.87
CA VAL A 342 -1.47 17.39 -9.36
C VAL A 342 -0.08 17.92 -9.73
N MET A 343 -0.03 19.04 -10.45
CA MET A 343 1.25 19.60 -10.92
C MET A 343 2.03 20.31 -9.82
N PHE A 344 3.26 19.88 -9.57
CA PHE A 344 4.10 20.45 -8.51
C PHE A 344 4.60 21.87 -8.81
N LYS A 345 4.80 22.23 -10.09
CA LYS A 345 5.27 23.56 -10.49
C LYS A 345 4.24 24.67 -10.19
N ASP A 346 2.96 24.31 -10.08
CA ASP A 346 1.85 25.28 -10.04
C ASP A 346 1.29 25.52 -8.62
N GLN A 347 1.84 24.85 -7.60
CA GLN A 347 1.29 24.90 -6.23
C GLN A 347 1.74 26.11 -5.39
N GLY A 348 2.60 26.98 -5.91
CA GLY A 348 3.13 28.12 -5.16
C GLY A 348 3.94 27.72 -3.92
N PRO A 349 4.37 28.68 -3.08
CA PRO A 349 4.96 28.36 -1.78
C PRO A 349 3.92 27.68 -0.88
N PRO A 350 4.31 26.75 0.01
CA PRO A 350 3.39 26.18 1.00
C PRO A 350 2.76 27.32 1.80
N ALA A 351 1.43 27.31 1.93
CA ALA A 351 0.73 28.30 2.74
C ALA A 351 1.27 28.26 4.18
N GLU A 352 1.72 29.41 4.70
CA GLU A 352 2.14 29.53 6.09
C GLU A 352 1.02 29.03 7.01
N GLY A 353 1.34 28.09 7.90
CA GLY A 353 0.38 27.51 8.84
C GLY A 353 -0.35 26.25 8.37
N PHE A 354 -0.05 25.70 7.18
CA PHE A 354 -0.56 24.38 6.79
C PHE A 354 0.12 23.29 7.60
N VAL A 355 -0.53 22.85 8.69
CA VAL A 355 -0.19 21.61 9.37
C VAL A 355 -0.64 20.48 8.45
N ALA A 356 0.30 19.85 7.76
CA ALA A 356 0.00 18.68 6.97
C ALA A 356 -0.62 17.62 7.91
N PRO A 357 -1.85 17.19 7.66
CA PRO A 357 -2.48 16.16 8.47
C PRO A 357 -1.66 14.87 8.36
N SER A 358 -1.36 14.26 9.49
CA SER A 358 -0.70 12.96 9.58
C SER A 358 -1.49 11.95 8.76
N CYS A 359 -0.88 11.39 7.70
CA CYS A 359 -1.34 10.29 6.82
C CYS A 359 -2.81 10.33 6.31
N GLY A 360 -3.62 11.33 6.65
CA GLY A 360 -5.09 11.22 6.65
C GLY A 360 -5.85 12.50 6.31
N GLY A 361 -5.17 13.55 5.84
CA GLY A 361 -5.88 14.68 5.23
C GLY A 361 -5.30 14.98 3.86
N ASP A 362 -5.72 14.12 2.96
CA ASP A 362 -5.74 14.40 1.55
C ASP A 362 -6.46 15.76 1.29
N PRO A 363 -5.83 16.72 0.59
CA PRO A 363 -6.50 17.96 0.17
C PRO A 363 -7.75 17.71 -0.70
N PHE A 364 -7.85 16.56 -1.38
CA PHE A 364 -9.07 16.14 -2.10
C PHE A 364 -10.20 15.73 -1.15
N LEU A 365 -9.88 15.16 0.04
CA LEU A 365 -10.88 14.78 1.06
C LEU A 365 -11.35 15.96 1.93
N GLN A 366 -10.57 17.05 2.04
CA GLN A 366 -11.00 18.22 2.80
C GLN A 366 -12.16 18.99 2.13
N ARG A 367 -12.36 18.81 0.82
CA ARG A 367 -13.40 19.54 0.06
C ARG A 367 -14.82 19.09 0.43
N ASP A 368 -15.01 17.84 0.81
CA ASP A 368 -16.34 17.31 1.18
C ASP A 368 -16.78 17.65 2.61
N ARG A 369 -15.87 18.12 3.48
CA ARG A 369 -16.22 18.57 4.83
C ARG A 369 -16.74 20.01 4.88
N VAL A 370 -16.63 20.76 3.79
CA VAL A 370 -17.21 22.11 3.66
C VAL A 370 -18.48 22.02 2.82
N ARG A 371 -19.47 21.25 3.28
CA ARG A 371 -20.86 21.49 2.86
C ARG A 371 -21.46 22.55 3.78
N PRO A 372 -21.83 23.73 3.28
CA PRO A 372 -22.56 24.70 4.08
C PRO A 372 -24.00 24.18 4.31
N GLY A 373 -24.40 24.07 5.56
CA GLY A 373 -25.81 23.97 5.97
C GLY A 373 -26.48 22.60 5.83
N ARG A 374 -26.37 21.79 6.88
CA ARG A 374 -27.53 21.03 7.37
C ARG A 374 -27.58 21.19 8.88
N ASP A 375 -28.50 22.04 9.32
CA ASP A 375 -28.88 22.17 10.71
C ASP A 375 -29.30 20.80 11.24
N PHE A 376 -28.60 20.32 12.24
CA PHE A 376 -29.10 19.26 13.10
C PHE A 376 -30.10 19.89 14.07
N VAL A 377 -31.38 19.65 13.82
CA VAL A 377 -32.39 19.74 14.88
C VAL A 377 -32.27 18.46 15.71
N VAL A 378 -32.15 18.65 17.02
CA VAL A 378 -32.01 17.64 18.08
C VAL A 378 -33.12 16.59 18.02
#